data_AF-A0A7M2TA80-F1
#
_entry.id   AF-A0A7M2TA80-F1
#
_cell.length_a   1.000
_cell.length_b   1.000
_cell.length_c   1.000
_cell.angle_alpha   90.00
_cell.angle_beta   90.00
_cell.angle_gamma   90.00
#
_symmetry.space_group_name_H-M   'P 1'
#
loop_
_entity.id
_entity.type
_entity.pdbx_description
1 polymer ?
#
loop_
_entity_poly.entity_id
_entity_poly.type
_entity_poly.pdbx_seq_one_letter_code
_entity_poly.pdbx_strand_id
1 'polypeptide(L)'
;MNRPRPPIKQVRTAVGLLSLLLFAQTAFWLVYDMADRGPTGAWALWSSASGSGLAATTSLDLGLAALQLAAGWAALAQLRGAGGLLVVSCAATVAFRMPVVWYMFLDSPSDPWFGTLRGPSVTAVGTTCLLAVAAALVLAVLLLLERRLEAEARAAADLADGGIVRPAKVTAAASGALVAVLNVFYITRNAVTAVQVGPSTLTDLLVGRGTGRSVLGVSSPWQWTVLTVLCGMGMLVAFRRRPVATGMSLGLALLMMPPAFSELWGYLVTETVAQTATDVTQNLLELVGSAAVVALILSDGLRDRQERRLTPIPHPRAEDPTPDTDPTPDGDSTPDGDSTPDGDSTPDADSTPEARSPLASTDA
;
A
#
# COMPACT_ATOMS: atom_id res chain seq x y z
N MET A 1 35.22 -12.13 7.38
CA MET A 1 34.03 -13.02 7.38
C MET A 1 32.96 -12.41 6.48
N ASN A 2 32.74 -12.96 5.28
CA ASN A 2 31.66 -12.53 4.39
C ASN A 2 30.35 -13.17 4.86
N ARG A 3 29.48 -12.39 5.53
CA ARG A 3 28.12 -12.87 5.82
C ARG A 3 27.36 -13.06 4.49
N PRO A 4 26.66 -14.19 4.27
CA PRO A 4 25.86 -14.39 3.07
C PRO A 4 24.81 -13.28 2.99
N ARG A 5 24.80 -12.52 1.89
CA ARG A 5 23.83 -11.45 1.66
C ARG A 5 22.46 -12.08 1.37
N PRO A 6 21.36 -11.56 1.94
CA PRO A 6 20.04 -12.08 1.63
C PRO A 6 19.72 -11.86 0.15
N PRO A 7 19.17 -12.86 -0.57
CA PRO A 7 18.75 -12.68 -1.95
C PRO A 7 17.61 -11.65 -2.03
N ILE A 8 17.63 -10.80 -3.07
CA ILE A 8 16.62 -9.76 -3.33
C ILE A 8 15.19 -10.32 -3.28
N LYS A 9 14.99 -11.56 -3.73
CA LYS A 9 13.70 -12.26 -3.68
C LYS A 9 13.16 -12.38 -2.25
N GLN A 10 14.00 -12.76 -1.29
CA GLN A 10 13.58 -12.88 0.12
C GLN A 10 13.19 -11.53 0.72
N VAL A 11 13.95 -10.47 0.42
CA VAL A 11 13.63 -9.11 0.88
C VAL A 11 12.27 -8.67 0.33
N ARG A 12 12.00 -8.89 -0.97
CA ARG A 12 10.70 -8.57 -1.59
C ARG A 12 9.55 -9.33 -0.97
N THR A 13 9.71 -10.62 -0.71
CA THR A 13 8.69 -11.43 -0.03
C THR A 13 8.41 -10.90 1.37
N ALA A 14 9.46 -10.57 2.14
CA ALA A 14 9.31 -10.02 3.49
C ALA A 14 8.59 -8.66 3.50
N VAL A 15 8.96 -7.77 2.58
CA VAL A 15 8.31 -6.45 2.38
C VAL A 15 6.83 -6.62 2.01
N GLY A 16 6.51 -7.56 1.11
CA GLY A 16 5.12 -7.88 0.74
C GLY A 16 4.30 -8.42 1.92
N LEU A 17 4.86 -9.35 2.68
CA LEU A 17 4.21 -9.92 3.88
C LEU A 17 3.98 -8.87 4.96
N LEU A 18 4.94 -7.96 5.20
CA LEU A 18 4.75 -6.86 6.15
C LEU A 18 3.63 -5.93 5.71
N SER A 19 3.53 -5.59 4.42
CA SER A 19 2.41 -4.79 3.91
C SER A 19 1.06 -5.49 4.11
N LEU A 20 0.99 -6.81 3.93
CA LEU A 20 -0.22 -7.59 4.19
C LEU A 20 -0.55 -7.67 5.69
N LEU A 21 0.46 -7.68 6.56
CA LEU A 21 0.27 -7.59 8.01
C LEU A 21 -0.34 -6.23 8.41
N LEU A 22 0.13 -5.14 7.81
CA LEU A 22 -0.46 -3.81 7.99
C LEU A 22 -1.92 -3.78 7.49
N PHE A 23 -2.19 -4.39 6.33
CA PHE A 23 -3.56 -4.57 5.83
C PHE A 23 -4.43 -5.34 6.83
N ALA A 24 -3.95 -6.46 7.38
CA ALA A 24 -4.69 -7.25 8.35
C ALA A 24 -5.06 -6.43 9.60
N GLN A 25 -4.14 -5.58 10.08
CA GLN A 25 -4.41 -4.66 11.19
C GLN A 25 -5.52 -3.66 10.85
N THR A 26 -5.46 -3.01 9.69
CA THR A 26 -6.50 -2.04 9.28
C THR A 26 -7.84 -2.74 9.04
N ALA A 27 -7.83 -3.89 8.36
CA ALA A 27 -9.01 -4.69 8.05
C ALA A 27 -9.71 -5.22 9.30
N PHE A 28 -8.94 -5.61 10.33
CA PHE A 28 -9.49 -6.03 11.62
C PHE A 28 -10.39 -4.94 12.23
N TRP A 29 -9.94 -3.69 12.25
CA TRP A 29 -10.73 -2.58 12.79
C TRP A 29 -11.93 -2.19 11.92
N LEU A 30 -11.80 -2.32 10.59
CA LEU A 30 -12.94 -2.13 9.68
C LEU A 30 -14.03 -3.20 9.92
N VAL A 31 -13.61 -4.46 10.06
CA VAL A 31 -14.53 -5.58 10.36
C VAL A 31 -15.11 -5.45 11.76
N TYR A 32 -14.33 -4.97 12.74
CA TYR A 32 -14.83 -4.67 14.08
C TYR A 32 -15.99 -3.67 14.03
N ASP A 33 -15.84 -2.55 13.31
CA ASP A 33 -16.92 -1.56 13.18
C ASP A 33 -18.15 -2.13 12.46
N MET A 34 -17.96 -2.98 11.44
CA MET A 34 -19.07 -3.68 10.78
C MET A 34 -19.76 -4.70 11.70
N ALA A 35 -19.01 -5.39 12.56
CA ALA A 35 -19.56 -6.37 13.49
C ALA A 35 -20.33 -5.70 14.63
N ASP A 36 -19.82 -4.58 15.15
CA ASP A 36 -20.44 -3.82 16.24
C ASP A 36 -21.72 -3.09 15.79
N ARG A 37 -21.75 -2.55 14.57
CA ARG A 37 -22.84 -1.65 14.11
C ARG A 37 -23.66 -2.20 12.94
N GLY A 38 -23.27 -3.34 12.39
CA GLY A 38 -23.74 -3.82 11.10
C GLY A 38 -23.09 -3.07 9.92
N PRO A 39 -23.14 -3.65 8.71
CA PRO A 39 -22.50 -3.06 7.53
C PRO A 39 -23.10 -1.71 7.12
N THR A 40 -24.42 -1.53 7.29
CA THR A 40 -25.12 -0.27 6.99
C THR A 40 -24.78 0.82 8.01
N GLY A 41 -24.69 0.48 9.29
CA GLY A 41 -24.28 1.41 10.36
C GLY A 41 -22.84 1.87 10.21
N ALA A 42 -21.92 0.93 9.93
CA ALA A 42 -20.53 1.26 9.62
C ALA A 42 -20.40 2.14 8.37
N TRP A 43 -21.15 1.83 7.30
CA TRP A 43 -21.15 2.65 6.09
C TRP A 43 -21.66 4.08 6.34
N ALA A 44 -22.79 4.23 7.03
CA ALA A 44 -23.36 5.54 7.35
C ALA A 44 -22.37 6.42 8.14
N LEU A 45 -21.66 5.81 9.09
CA LEU A 45 -20.62 6.44 9.88
C LEU A 45 -19.42 6.88 9.03
N TRP A 46 -18.95 6.04 8.11
CA TRP A 46 -17.84 6.38 7.21
C TRP A 46 -18.24 7.43 6.15
N SER A 47 -19.49 7.44 5.70
CA SER A 47 -19.93 8.34 4.63
C SER A 47 -20.37 9.71 5.12
N SER A 48 -21.12 9.76 6.23
CA SER A 48 -21.79 10.98 6.68
C SER A 48 -21.33 11.47 8.06
N ALA A 49 -20.48 10.68 8.73
CA ALA A 49 -20.16 10.86 10.16
C ALA A 49 -21.42 10.97 11.05
N SER A 50 -22.57 10.48 10.57
CA SER A 50 -23.80 10.37 11.34
C SER A 50 -23.85 8.98 11.97
N GLY A 51 -23.93 8.95 13.29
CA GLY A 51 -23.88 7.72 14.06
C GLY A 51 -23.73 8.03 15.55
N SER A 52 -24.33 7.19 16.39
CA SER A 52 -24.09 7.25 17.83
C SER A 52 -22.91 6.33 18.20
N GLY A 53 -22.15 6.73 19.22
CA GLY A 53 -20.99 5.98 19.70
C GLY A 53 -19.69 6.30 18.97
N LEU A 54 -18.60 5.73 19.47
CA LEU A 54 -17.24 5.99 19.03
C LEU A 54 -16.77 4.90 18.07
N ALA A 55 -16.60 5.26 16.79
CA ALA A 55 -16.09 4.34 15.76
C ALA A 55 -14.66 3.92 16.04
N ALA A 56 -14.24 2.72 15.65
CA ALA A 56 -12.82 2.42 15.59
C ALA A 56 -12.20 3.15 14.39
N THR A 57 -12.83 3.09 13.21
CA THR A 57 -12.26 3.52 11.94
C THR A 57 -12.98 4.72 11.31
N THR A 58 -12.37 5.25 10.27
CA THR A 58 -12.91 6.28 9.37
C THR A 58 -12.89 5.79 7.92
N SER A 59 -13.43 6.60 7.01
CA SER A 59 -13.30 6.35 5.57
C SER A 59 -11.85 6.36 5.07
N LEU A 60 -10.94 7.06 5.75
CA LEU A 60 -9.51 7.03 5.45
C LEU A 60 -8.93 5.62 5.61
N ASP A 61 -9.43 4.85 6.58
CA ASP A 61 -8.99 3.47 6.81
C ASP A 61 -9.39 2.54 5.65
N LEU A 62 -10.48 2.82 4.94
CA LEU A 62 -10.84 2.10 3.71
C LEU A 62 -9.77 2.31 2.62
N GLY A 63 -9.34 3.57 2.45
CA GLY A 63 -8.25 3.93 1.53
C GLY A 63 -6.93 3.29 1.92
N LEU A 64 -6.59 3.34 3.21
CA LEU A 64 -5.37 2.76 3.74
C LEU A 64 -5.35 1.23 3.58
N ALA A 65 -6.46 0.55 3.84
CA ALA A 65 -6.59 -0.90 3.63
C ALA A 65 -6.43 -1.28 2.15
N ALA A 66 -7.10 -0.56 1.24
CA ALA A 66 -6.97 -0.79 -0.21
C ALA A 66 -5.53 -0.61 -0.69
N LEU A 67 -4.85 0.45 -0.21
CA LEU A 67 -3.45 0.71 -0.49
C LEU A 67 -2.53 -0.41 0.04
N GLN A 68 -2.67 -0.81 1.30
CA GLN A 68 -1.83 -1.83 1.93
C GLN A 68 -1.99 -3.21 1.26
N LEU A 69 -3.23 -3.58 0.90
CA LEU A 69 -3.52 -4.80 0.16
C LEU A 69 -2.89 -4.78 -1.23
N ALA A 70 -3.10 -3.70 -1.98
CA ALA A 70 -2.53 -3.56 -3.32
C ALA A 70 -1.00 -3.54 -3.30
N ALA A 71 -0.39 -2.87 -2.32
CA ALA A 71 1.06 -2.83 -2.15
C ALA A 71 1.64 -4.21 -1.83
N GLY A 72 1.04 -4.93 -0.88
CA GLY A 72 1.46 -6.29 -0.51
C GLY A 72 1.32 -7.27 -1.67
N TRP A 73 0.17 -7.27 -2.35
CA TRP A 73 -0.06 -8.11 -3.51
C TRP A 73 0.88 -7.80 -4.67
N ALA A 74 1.07 -6.51 -4.98
CA ALA A 74 1.99 -6.09 -6.05
C ALA A 74 3.44 -6.51 -5.77
N ALA A 75 3.87 -6.47 -4.50
CA ALA A 75 5.19 -6.91 -4.10
C ALA A 75 5.38 -8.43 -4.28
N LEU A 76 4.42 -9.23 -3.83
CA LEU A 76 4.45 -10.70 -3.95
C LEU A 76 4.38 -11.16 -5.41
N ALA A 77 3.53 -10.51 -6.21
CA ALA A 77 3.42 -10.76 -7.64
C ALA A 77 4.56 -10.12 -8.47
N GLN A 78 5.53 -9.46 -7.82
CA GLN A 78 6.68 -8.81 -8.45
C GLN A 78 6.29 -7.82 -9.56
N LEU A 79 5.19 -7.09 -9.35
CA LEU A 79 4.68 -6.11 -10.30
C LEU A 79 5.59 -4.88 -10.36
N ARG A 80 5.71 -4.31 -11.56
CA ARG A 80 6.40 -3.02 -11.75
C ARG A 80 5.64 -1.95 -10.97
N GLY A 81 6.37 -1.15 -10.19
CA GLY A 81 5.78 -0.09 -9.36
C GLY A 81 5.43 -0.52 -7.92
N ALA A 82 5.59 -1.79 -7.55
CA ALA A 82 5.34 -2.25 -6.18
C ALA A 82 6.08 -1.40 -5.12
N GLY A 83 7.35 -1.06 -5.37
CA GLY A 83 8.13 -0.22 -4.45
C GLY A 83 7.52 1.16 -4.19
N GLY A 84 6.86 1.78 -5.17
CA GLY A 84 6.17 3.06 -4.98
C GLY A 84 4.91 2.92 -4.13
N LEU A 85 4.12 1.87 -4.37
CA LEU A 85 2.96 1.53 -3.54
C LEU A 85 3.35 1.27 -2.08
N LEU A 86 4.40 0.49 -1.88
CA LEU A 86 4.92 0.15 -0.56
C LEU A 86 5.45 1.39 0.20
N VAL A 87 6.10 2.32 -0.49
CA VAL A 87 6.53 3.59 0.13
C VAL A 87 5.33 4.42 0.60
N VAL A 88 4.29 4.56 -0.22
CA VAL A 88 3.07 5.30 0.19
C VAL A 88 2.37 4.57 1.33
N SER A 89 2.22 3.24 1.23
CA SER A 89 1.61 2.41 2.27
C SER A 89 2.34 2.55 3.61
N CYS A 90 3.66 2.43 3.60
CA CYS A 90 4.51 2.61 4.77
C CYS A 90 4.37 4.02 5.36
N ALA A 91 4.51 5.06 4.54
CA ALA A 91 4.49 6.44 5.01
C ALA A 91 3.10 6.84 5.54
N ALA A 92 2.03 6.47 4.85
CA ALA A 92 0.66 6.72 5.29
C ALA A 92 0.35 5.97 6.60
N THR A 93 0.81 4.72 6.74
CA THR A 93 0.62 3.96 7.98
C THR A 93 1.29 4.65 9.16
N VAL A 94 2.57 5.05 9.02
CA VAL A 94 3.25 5.79 10.09
C VAL A 94 2.52 7.09 10.38
N ALA A 95 2.19 7.88 9.35
CA ALA A 95 1.59 9.19 9.51
C ALA A 95 0.19 9.15 10.16
N PHE A 96 -0.63 8.15 9.86
CA PHE A 96 -2.00 8.07 10.40
C PHE A 96 -2.10 7.27 11.70
N ARG A 97 -1.17 6.36 11.99
CA ARG A 97 -1.15 5.60 13.25
C ARG A 97 -0.35 6.29 14.35
N MET A 98 0.66 7.10 14.01
CA MET A 98 1.50 7.78 15.00
C MET A 98 0.74 8.75 15.92
N PRO A 99 -0.21 9.58 15.44
CA PRO A 99 -1.00 10.43 16.33
C PRO A 99 -1.77 9.60 17.38
N VAL A 100 -2.37 8.48 16.97
CA VAL A 100 -3.08 7.58 17.89
C VAL A 100 -2.13 7.03 18.96
N VAL A 101 -0.93 6.58 18.57
CA VAL A 101 0.09 6.11 19.52
C VAL A 101 0.51 7.23 20.48
N TRP A 102 0.76 8.42 19.94
CA TRP A 102 1.15 9.59 20.73
C TRP A 102 0.10 9.90 21.79
N TYR A 103 -1.17 10.02 21.41
CA TYR A 103 -2.23 10.37 22.34
C TYR A 103 -2.57 9.28 23.33
N MET A 104 -2.49 8.01 22.94
CA MET A 104 -2.86 6.91 23.84
C MET A 104 -1.77 6.54 24.83
N PHE A 105 -0.49 6.72 24.49
CA PHE A 105 0.62 6.29 25.34
C PHE A 105 1.44 7.42 25.92
N LEU A 106 1.54 8.56 25.23
CA LEU A 106 2.46 9.64 25.59
C LEU A 106 1.74 10.84 26.18
N ASP A 107 0.44 11.01 25.93
CA ASP A 107 -0.36 12.09 26.53
C ASP A 107 -1.13 11.65 27.77
N SER A 108 -1.38 12.61 28.68
CA SER A 108 -1.95 12.35 30.01
C SER A 108 -3.43 11.93 29.92
N PRO A 109 -3.90 10.94 30.71
CA PRO A 109 -5.31 10.50 30.76
C PRO A 109 -6.30 11.59 31.24
N SER A 110 -5.80 12.77 31.58
CA SER A 110 -6.58 13.97 31.89
C SER A 110 -6.93 14.83 30.66
N ASP A 111 -6.48 14.47 29.46
CA ASP A 111 -6.72 15.29 28.27
C ASP A 111 -8.22 15.25 27.85
N PRO A 112 -8.95 16.38 27.91
CA PRO A 112 -10.36 16.46 27.53
C PRO A 112 -10.64 16.03 26.08
N TRP A 113 -9.64 16.03 25.20
CA TRP A 113 -9.81 15.67 23.79
C TRP A 113 -10.20 14.19 23.56
N PHE A 114 -9.83 13.31 24.49
CA PHE A 114 -10.26 11.90 24.53
C PHE A 114 -11.10 11.60 25.78
N GLY A 115 -11.54 12.65 26.48
CA GLY A 115 -12.02 12.67 27.88
C GLY A 115 -13.25 11.83 28.22
N THR A 116 -13.77 11.02 27.30
CA THR A 116 -14.86 10.05 27.54
C THR A 116 -14.64 8.69 26.87
N LEU A 117 -13.56 8.53 26.09
CA LEU A 117 -13.13 7.27 25.47
C LEU A 117 -12.48 6.36 26.54
N ARG A 118 -13.29 5.81 27.45
CA ARG A 118 -12.82 4.80 28.41
C ARG A 118 -13.37 3.42 28.04
N GLY A 119 -12.46 2.47 27.84
CA GLY A 119 -12.80 1.06 27.61
C GLY A 119 -11.58 0.22 27.21
N PRO A 120 -11.62 -1.11 27.41
CA PRO A 120 -10.54 -2.03 27.01
C PRO A 120 -10.25 -2.01 25.50
N SER A 121 -11.21 -1.54 24.69
CA SER A 121 -11.03 -1.32 23.25
C SER A 121 -10.00 -0.24 22.93
N VAL A 122 -9.87 0.81 23.75
CA VAL A 122 -8.94 1.93 23.50
C VAL A 122 -7.49 1.47 23.65
N THR A 123 -7.20 0.71 24.70
CA THR A 123 -5.86 0.10 24.89
C THR A 123 -5.52 -0.90 23.78
N ALA A 124 -6.51 -1.66 23.29
CA ALA A 124 -6.32 -2.57 22.17
C ALA A 124 -6.02 -1.82 20.86
N VAL A 125 -6.73 -0.72 20.59
CA VAL A 125 -6.44 0.14 19.43
C VAL A 125 -5.02 0.71 19.53
N GLY A 126 -4.66 1.31 20.66
CA GLY A 126 -3.33 1.88 20.86
C GLY A 126 -2.21 0.86 20.66
N THR A 127 -2.31 -0.31 21.30
CA THR A 127 -1.31 -1.37 21.17
C THR A 127 -1.18 -1.89 19.73
N THR A 128 -2.30 -2.12 19.03
CA THR A 128 -2.23 -2.54 17.61
C THR A 128 -1.68 -1.45 16.70
N CYS A 129 -1.94 -0.16 16.97
CA CYS A 129 -1.33 0.97 16.28
C CYS A 129 0.18 1.03 16.51
N LEU A 130 0.65 0.82 17.74
CA LEU A 130 2.08 0.78 18.06
C LEU A 130 2.79 -0.34 17.28
N LEU A 131 2.18 -1.52 17.23
CA LEU A 131 2.68 -2.64 16.43
C LEU A 131 2.67 -2.33 14.93
N ALA A 132 1.63 -1.67 14.42
CA ALA A 132 1.56 -1.25 13.02
C ALA A 132 2.66 -0.23 12.67
N VAL A 133 2.92 0.75 13.55
CA VAL A 133 4.03 1.71 13.37
C VAL A 133 5.37 0.97 13.38
N ALA A 134 5.61 0.07 14.33
CA ALA A 134 6.83 -0.72 14.39
C ALA A 134 7.04 -1.57 13.12
N ALA A 135 5.99 -2.26 12.65
CA ALA A 135 6.02 -3.02 11.40
C ALA A 135 6.28 -2.12 10.19
N ALA A 136 5.71 -0.92 10.14
CA ALA A 136 5.97 0.06 9.08
C ALA A 136 7.42 0.57 9.11
N LEU A 137 8.02 0.76 10.28
CA LEU A 137 9.44 1.12 10.39
C LEU A 137 10.36 0.00 9.90
N VAL A 138 10.04 -1.27 10.23
CA VAL A 138 10.75 -2.44 9.69
C VAL A 138 10.61 -2.50 8.17
N LEU A 139 9.39 -2.27 7.66
CA LEU A 139 9.12 -2.18 6.22
C LEU A 139 9.96 -1.08 5.56
N ALA A 140 10.07 0.11 6.17
CA ALA A 140 10.91 1.20 5.66
C ALA A 140 12.40 0.80 5.56
N VAL A 141 12.94 0.13 6.59
CA VAL A 141 14.32 -0.36 6.58
C VAL A 141 14.53 -1.38 5.47
N LEU A 142 13.60 -2.32 5.28
CA LEU A 142 13.69 -3.32 4.21
C LEU A 142 13.55 -2.69 2.82
N LEU A 143 12.72 -1.66 2.64
CA LEU A 143 12.62 -0.91 1.39
C LEU A 143 13.93 -0.19 1.04
N LEU A 144 14.61 0.38 2.04
CA LEU A 144 15.93 0.98 1.86
C LEU A 144 16.98 -0.08 1.49
N LEU A 145 16.94 -1.25 2.14
CA LEU A 145 17.81 -2.38 1.82
C LEU A 145 17.59 -2.89 0.41
N GLU A 146 16.32 -3.13 0.02
CA GLU A 146 15.97 -3.56 -1.34
C GLU A 146 16.51 -2.56 -2.37
N ARG A 147 16.25 -1.27 -2.17
CA ARG A 147 16.71 -0.22 -3.08
C ARG A 147 18.23 -0.19 -3.22
N ARG A 148 18.96 -0.43 -2.13
CA ARG A 148 20.42 -0.54 -2.15
C ARG A 148 20.87 -1.75 -2.97
N LEU A 149 20.28 -2.92 -2.72
CA LEU A 149 20.61 -4.15 -3.45
C LEU A 149 20.31 -4.01 -4.95
N GLU A 150 19.20 -3.37 -5.31
CA GLU A 150 18.89 -3.07 -6.71
C GLU A 150 19.87 -2.09 -7.34
N ALA A 151 20.36 -1.09 -6.59
CA ALA A 151 21.35 -0.15 -7.09
C ALA A 151 22.70 -0.84 -7.36
N GLU A 152 23.12 -1.74 -6.47
CA GLU A 152 24.33 -2.56 -6.65
C GLU A 152 24.17 -3.49 -7.87
N ALA A 153 23.01 -4.13 -8.04
CA ALA A 153 22.73 -4.99 -9.20
C ALA A 153 22.69 -4.21 -10.52
N ARG A 154 22.12 -2.99 -10.53
CA ARG A 154 22.11 -2.12 -11.72
C ARG A 154 23.51 -1.66 -12.10
N ALA A 155 24.32 -1.23 -11.12
CA ALA A 155 25.70 -0.81 -11.39
C ALA A 155 26.53 -1.94 -12.03
N ALA A 156 26.31 -3.20 -11.63
CA ALA A 156 26.94 -4.35 -12.26
C ALA A 156 26.47 -4.59 -13.70
N ALA A 157 25.18 -4.38 -13.98
CA ALA A 157 24.60 -4.56 -15.31
C ALA A 157 24.95 -3.42 -16.28
N ASP A 158 24.98 -2.17 -15.80
CA ASP A 158 25.30 -0.99 -16.62
C ASP A 158 26.75 -1.04 -17.14
N LEU A 159 27.66 -1.65 -16.38
CA LEU A 159 29.03 -1.96 -16.83
C LEU A 159 29.06 -2.96 -18.00
N ALA A 160 28.04 -3.79 -18.17
CA ALA A 160 27.97 -4.81 -19.20
C ALA A 160 27.26 -4.31 -20.48
N ASP A 161 26.20 -3.51 -20.35
CA ASP A 161 25.26 -3.22 -21.46
C ASP A 161 25.33 -1.79 -22.04
N GLY A 162 26.29 -0.95 -21.63
CA GLY A 162 26.55 0.33 -22.31
C GLY A 162 25.49 1.43 -22.15
N GLY A 163 24.61 1.34 -21.14
CA GLY A 163 23.87 2.49 -20.61
C GLY A 163 22.71 3.04 -21.46
N ILE A 164 21.88 2.18 -22.05
CA ILE A 164 20.67 2.65 -22.77
C ILE A 164 19.60 3.13 -21.77
N VAL A 165 19.44 4.46 -21.66
CA VAL A 165 18.40 5.10 -20.85
C VAL A 165 17.03 4.94 -21.53
N ARG A 166 16.07 4.28 -20.85
CA ARG A 166 14.70 4.15 -21.38
C ARG A 166 13.93 5.48 -21.26
N PRO A 167 13.18 5.88 -22.30
CA PRO A 167 12.37 7.09 -22.26
C PRO A 167 11.28 7.00 -21.19
N ALA A 168 11.00 8.12 -20.55
CA ALA A 168 9.94 8.22 -19.55
C ALA A 168 8.56 8.09 -20.21
N LYS A 169 7.68 7.31 -19.59
CA LYS A 169 6.31 7.15 -20.06
C LYS A 169 5.49 8.40 -19.78
N VAL A 170 4.69 8.81 -20.76
CA VAL A 170 3.74 9.96 -20.69
C VAL A 170 2.82 9.86 -19.46
N THR A 171 2.50 8.64 -19.05
CA THR A 171 1.65 8.32 -17.90
C THR A 171 2.19 8.86 -16.58
N ALA A 172 3.52 8.85 -16.38
CA ALA A 172 4.13 9.39 -15.16
C ALA A 172 4.06 10.92 -15.10
N ALA A 173 4.10 11.60 -16.24
CA ALA A 173 3.95 13.06 -16.31
C ALA A 173 2.51 13.48 -16.01
N ALA A 174 1.54 12.80 -16.61
CA ALA A 174 0.12 13.06 -16.37
C ALA A 174 -0.26 12.82 -14.90
N SER A 175 0.20 11.71 -14.30
CA SER A 175 -0.05 11.43 -12.89
C SER A 175 0.66 12.43 -11.97
N GLY A 176 1.88 12.84 -12.30
CA GLY A 176 2.61 13.88 -11.57
C GLY A 176 1.90 15.24 -11.59
N ALA A 177 1.33 15.63 -12.73
CA ALA A 177 0.57 16.87 -12.86
C ALA A 177 -0.71 16.85 -12.01
N LEU A 178 -1.46 15.75 -12.02
CA LEU A 178 -2.65 15.62 -11.18
C LEU A 178 -2.30 15.70 -9.68
N VAL A 179 -1.27 14.97 -9.26
CA VAL A 179 -0.79 15.00 -7.88
C VAL A 179 -0.34 16.41 -7.47
N ALA A 180 0.24 17.19 -8.39
CA ALA A 180 0.58 18.58 -8.16
C ALA A 180 -0.66 19.46 -7.93
N VAL A 181 -1.71 19.29 -8.74
CA VAL A 181 -2.98 20.01 -8.54
C VAL A 181 -3.58 19.68 -7.18
N LEU A 182 -3.68 18.39 -6.82
CA LEU A 182 -4.18 17.97 -5.50
C LEU A 182 -3.35 18.58 -4.36
N ASN A 183 -2.02 18.63 -4.52
CA ASN A 183 -1.13 19.22 -3.54
C ASN A 183 -1.46 20.71 -3.27
N VAL A 184 -1.73 21.49 -4.34
CA VAL A 184 -2.14 22.90 -4.21
C VAL A 184 -3.45 23.00 -3.43
N PHE A 185 -4.44 22.16 -3.72
CA PHE A 185 -5.71 22.16 -3.00
C PHE A 185 -5.53 21.89 -1.49
N TYR A 186 -4.71 20.91 -1.11
CA TYR A 186 -4.44 20.62 0.30
C TYR A 186 -3.69 21.76 1.01
N ILE A 187 -2.76 22.43 0.33
CA ILE A 187 -2.08 23.62 0.87
C ILE A 187 -3.09 24.74 1.09
N THR A 188 -3.94 25.02 0.09
CA THR A 188 -4.98 26.05 0.19
C THR A 188 -5.97 25.74 1.31
N ARG A 189 -6.35 24.47 1.50
CA ARG A 189 -7.23 24.05 2.61
C ARG A 189 -6.62 24.33 3.97
N ASN A 190 -5.38 23.90 4.19
CA ASN A 190 -4.68 24.19 5.43
C ASN A 190 -4.58 25.69 5.69
N ALA A 191 -4.32 26.49 4.65
CA ALA A 191 -4.28 27.96 4.76
C ALA A 191 -5.65 28.57 5.11
N VAL A 192 -6.74 28.12 4.45
CA VAL A 192 -8.10 28.58 4.76
C VAL A 192 -8.50 28.20 6.18
N THR A 193 -8.21 26.97 6.61
CA THR A 193 -8.45 26.54 8.00
C THR A 193 -7.64 27.37 8.98
N ALA A 194 -6.37 27.68 8.68
CA ALA A 194 -5.55 28.57 9.51
C ALA A 194 -6.22 29.92 9.75
N VAL A 195 -6.84 30.49 8.70
CA VAL A 195 -7.55 31.78 8.76
C VAL A 195 -8.86 31.65 9.54
N GLN A 196 -9.60 30.55 9.39
CA GLN A 196 -10.91 30.35 10.00
C GLN A 196 -10.83 30.06 11.50
N VAL A 197 -9.95 29.15 11.93
CA VAL A 197 -9.87 28.72 13.34
C VAL A 197 -8.77 29.41 14.14
N GLY A 198 -7.88 30.14 13.47
CA GLY A 198 -6.70 30.77 14.05
C GLY A 198 -5.48 29.82 14.13
N PRO A 199 -4.26 30.38 14.23
CA PRO A 199 -3.01 29.60 14.15
C PRO A 199 -2.79 28.68 15.36
N SER A 200 -3.27 29.04 16.55
CA SER A 200 -3.16 28.19 17.75
C SER A 200 -4.01 26.93 17.60
N THR A 201 -5.28 27.09 17.21
CA THR A 201 -6.20 25.98 16.99
C THR A 201 -5.74 25.09 15.84
N LEU A 202 -5.21 25.67 14.76
CA LEU A 202 -4.61 24.90 13.68
C LEU A 202 -3.41 24.08 14.19
N THR A 203 -2.55 24.66 15.03
CA THR A 203 -1.41 23.93 15.59
C THR A 203 -1.88 22.74 16.41
N ASP A 204 -2.90 22.91 17.24
CA ASP A 204 -3.51 21.79 17.97
C ASP A 204 -4.04 20.72 17.01
N LEU A 205 -4.82 21.11 16.00
CA LEU A 205 -5.32 20.19 14.97
C LEU A 205 -4.18 19.48 14.22
N LEU A 206 -3.08 20.18 13.91
CA LEU A 206 -1.91 19.61 13.23
C LEU A 206 -1.07 18.69 14.10
N VAL A 207 -1.14 18.79 15.43
CA VAL A 207 -0.55 17.75 16.30
C VAL A 207 -1.48 16.52 16.34
N GLY A 208 -2.71 16.67 15.85
CA GLY A 208 -3.77 15.65 15.88
C GLY A 208 -4.76 15.86 17.03
N ARG A 209 -4.71 17.00 17.75
CA ARG A 209 -5.65 17.32 18.82
C ARG A 209 -6.96 17.75 18.19
N GLY A 210 -8.01 16.99 18.45
CA GLY A 210 -9.34 17.28 17.93
C GLY A 210 -9.64 16.49 16.67
N THR A 211 -10.29 15.34 16.86
CA THR A 211 -11.68 15.08 16.45
C THR A 211 -11.99 13.64 16.85
N GLY A 212 -12.31 13.44 18.13
CA GLY A 212 -12.65 12.14 18.74
C GLY A 212 -13.98 11.55 18.26
N ARG A 213 -14.23 11.53 16.95
CA ARG A 213 -15.38 10.80 16.35
C ARG A 213 -15.05 9.33 16.16
N SER A 214 -13.77 9.02 15.96
CA SER A 214 -13.27 7.66 15.87
C SER A 214 -11.92 7.53 16.56
N VAL A 215 -11.59 6.33 17.01
CA VAL A 215 -10.35 6.05 17.74
C VAL A 215 -9.13 6.14 16.84
N LEU A 216 -9.24 5.71 15.58
CA LEU A 216 -8.19 5.78 14.56
C LEU A 216 -8.22 7.04 13.71
N GLY A 217 -9.23 7.89 13.90
CA GLY A 217 -9.38 9.12 13.17
C GLY A 217 -8.28 10.12 13.48
N VAL A 218 -7.87 10.83 12.45
CA VAL A 218 -7.01 12.00 12.57
C VAL A 218 -7.81 13.24 12.23
N SER A 219 -7.34 14.40 12.70
CA SER A 219 -7.93 15.68 12.31
C SER A 219 -7.78 15.89 10.79
N SER A 220 -8.72 16.61 10.18
CA SER A 220 -8.64 16.94 8.75
C SER A 220 -7.37 17.72 8.37
N PRO A 221 -6.91 18.73 9.15
CA PRO A 221 -5.65 19.42 8.85
C PRO A 221 -4.42 18.51 8.88
N TRP A 222 -4.36 17.55 9.81
CA TRP A 222 -3.30 16.55 9.82
C TRP A 222 -3.35 15.70 8.55
N GLN A 223 -4.54 15.20 8.19
CA GLN A 223 -4.73 14.43 6.97
C GLN A 223 -4.25 15.19 5.74
N TRP A 224 -4.71 16.42 5.54
CA TRP A 224 -4.29 17.23 4.39
C TRP A 224 -2.80 17.52 4.40
N THR A 225 -2.19 17.73 5.56
CA THR A 225 -0.74 17.95 5.68
C THR A 225 0.06 16.71 5.25
N VAL A 226 -0.35 15.53 5.70
CA VAL A 226 0.25 14.25 5.28
C VAL A 226 0.11 14.07 3.77
N LEU A 227 -1.09 14.32 3.24
CA LEU A 227 -1.36 14.20 1.81
C LEU A 227 -0.58 15.24 0.99
N THR A 228 -0.40 16.48 1.48
CA THR A 228 0.49 17.50 0.89
C THR A 228 1.93 16.98 0.77
N VAL A 229 2.48 16.42 1.84
CA VAL A 229 3.84 15.89 1.84
C VAL A 229 3.97 14.72 0.86
N LEU A 230 3.05 13.76 0.90
CA LEU A 230 3.08 12.60 0.01
C LEU A 230 2.87 13.00 -1.46
N CYS A 231 1.94 13.90 -1.75
CA CYS A 231 1.73 14.43 -3.09
C CYS A 231 2.96 15.20 -3.59
N GLY A 232 3.54 16.08 -2.77
CA GLY A 232 4.77 16.80 -3.10
C GLY A 232 5.93 15.85 -3.42
N MET A 233 6.08 14.78 -2.63
CA MET A 233 7.07 13.74 -2.90
C MET A 233 6.76 12.97 -4.19
N GLY A 234 5.51 12.61 -4.45
CA GLY A 234 5.07 11.95 -5.68
C GLY A 234 5.37 12.79 -6.92
N MET A 235 5.07 14.08 -6.84
CA MET A 235 5.38 15.07 -7.85
C MET A 235 6.90 15.14 -8.13
N LEU A 236 7.74 15.25 -7.09
CA LEU A 236 9.20 15.27 -7.24
C LEU A 236 9.75 14.00 -7.88
N VAL A 237 9.21 12.83 -7.51
CA VAL A 237 9.61 11.53 -8.07
C VAL A 237 9.18 11.40 -9.54
N ALA A 238 7.99 11.90 -9.89
CA ALA A 238 7.47 11.97 -11.25
C ALA A 238 8.32 12.89 -12.14
N PHE A 239 8.66 14.10 -11.68
CA PHE A 239 9.52 15.03 -12.41
C PHE A 239 10.93 14.49 -12.62
N ARG A 240 11.47 13.74 -11.65
CA ARG A 240 12.75 13.04 -11.78
C ARG A 240 12.66 11.77 -12.64
N ARG A 241 11.52 11.48 -13.27
CA ARG A 241 11.28 10.36 -14.19
C ARG A 241 11.66 9.01 -13.58
N ARG A 242 11.46 8.85 -12.27
CA ARG A 242 11.82 7.62 -11.58
C ARG A 242 10.75 6.54 -11.78
N PRO A 243 11.14 5.26 -11.94
CA PRO A 243 10.18 4.16 -12.09
C PRO A 243 9.23 3.98 -10.89
N VAL A 244 9.61 4.53 -9.73
CA VAL A 244 8.79 4.54 -8.51
C VAL A 244 7.57 5.47 -8.62
N ALA A 245 7.60 6.45 -9.54
CA ALA A 245 6.54 7.47 -9.68
C ALA A 245 5.17 6.86 -9.96
N THR A 246 5.10 5.87 -10.84
CA THR A 246 3.84 5.21 -11.21
C THR A 246 3.22 4.50 -10.01
N GLY A 247 4.01 3.73 -9.26
CA GLY A 247 3.55 3.05 -8.05
C GLY A 247 3.12 4.03 -6.96
N MET A 248 3.85 5.13 -6.80
CA MET A 248 3.52 6.17 -5.82
C MET A 248 2.23 6.90 -6.18
N SER A 249 2.03 7.22 -7.46
CA SER A 249 0.80 7.84 -7.95
C SER A 249 -0.41 6.91 -7.79
N LEU A 250 -0.25 5.63 -8.13
CA LEU A 250 -1.28 4.61 -7.89
C LEU A 250 -1.60 4.48 -6.41
N GLY A 251 -0.59 4.49 -5.55
CA GLY A 251 -0.77 4.39 -4.10
C GLY A 251 -1.55 5.55 -3.51
N LEU A 252 -1.24 6.79 -3.95
CA LEU A 252 -2.00 7.98 -3.57
C LEU A 252 -3.45 7.92 -4.06
N ALA A 253 -3.67 7.47 -5.30
CA ALA A 253 -5.01 7.31 -5.84
C ALA A 253 -5.84 6.29 -5.04
N LEU A 254 -5.26 5.14 -4.68
CA LEU A 254 -5.94 4.13 -3.86
C LEU A 254 -6.22 4.61 -2.44
N LEU A 255 -5.36 5.47 -1.88
CA LEU A 255 -5.56 6.05 -0.56
C LEU A 255 -6.69 7.10 -0.54
N MET A 256 -6.77 7.94 -1.57
CA MET A 256 -7.72 9.07 -1.63
C MET A 256 -9.10 8.68 -2.18
N MET A 257 -9.17 7.69 -3.07
CA MET A 257 -10.42 7.37 -3.75
C MET A 257 -11.54 6.92 -2.79
N PRO A 258 -11.32 6.02 -1.81
CA PRO A 258 -12.37 5.61 -0.88
C PRO A 258 -12.93 6.73 0.01
N PRO A 259 -12.11 7.57 0.69
CA PRO A 259 -12.65 8.66 1.50
C PRO A 259 -13.40 9.71 0.66
N ALA A 260 -12.88 10.07 -0.52
CA ALA A 260 -13.56 11.00 -1.41
C ALA A 260 -14.93 10.46 -1.87
N PHE A 261 -15.00 9.16 -2.21
CA PHE A 261 -16.26 8.50 -2.56
C PHE A 261 -17.25 8.47 -1.39
N SER A 262 -16.79 8.08 -0.19
CA SER A 262 -17.68 7.99 0.97
C SER A 262 -18.23 9.36 1.39
N GLU A 263 -17.43 10.42 1.33
CA GLU A 263 -17.89 11.77 1.68
C GLU A 263 -18.89 12.33 0.65
N LEU A 264 -18.64 12.13 -0.65
CA LEU A 264 -19.59 12.49 -1.69
C LEU A 264 -20.92 11.73 -1.53
N TRP A 265 -20.85 10.46 -1.17
CA TRP A 265 -22.02 9.65 -0.84
C TRP A 265 -22.77 10.24 0.36
N GLY A 266 -22.05 10.64 1.41
CA GLY A 266 -22.62 11.34 2.56
C GLY A 266 -23.40 12.59 2.16
N TYR A 267 -22.79 13.49 1.38
CA TYR A 267 -23.44 14.72 0.92
C TYR A 267 -24.69 14.48 0.07
N LEU A 268 -24.66 13.43 -0.75
CA LEU A 268 -25.80 13.04 -1.57
C LEU A 268 -26.98 12.59 -0.69
N VAL A 269 -26.70 11.78 0.34
CA VAL A 269 -27.72 11.25 1.25
C VAL A 269 -28.27 12.31 2.19
N THR A 270 -27.45 13.26 2.65
CA THR A 270 -27.87 14.32 3.58
C THR A 270 -28.44 15.56 2.88
N GLU A 271 -28.45 15.60 1.54
CA GLU A 271 -28.92 16.74 0.74
C GLU A 271 -28.18 18.06 1.03
N THR A 272 -26.94 18.00 1.54
CA THR A 272 -26.17 19.19 1.96
C THR A 272 -25.25 19.77 0.88
N VAL A 273 -25.35 19.27 -0.37
CA VAL A 273 -24.41 19.57 -1.47
C VAL A 273 -24.19 21.07 -1.70
N ALA A 274 -25.24 21.89 -1.61
CA ALA A 274 -25.14 23.33 -1.86
C ALA A 274 -24.37 24.10 -0.76
N GLN A 275 -24.40 23.61 0.48
CA GLN A 275 -23.76 24.27 1.63
C GLN A 275 -22.25 23.98 1.70
N THR A 276 -21.79 22.92 1.03
CA THR A 276 -20.41 22.42 1.08
C THR A 276 -19.76 22.41 -0.30
N ALA A 277 -20.09 23.36 -1.18
CA ALA A 277 -19.62 23.37 -2.58
C ALA A 277 -18.09 23.23 -2.73
N THR A 278 -17.31 23.83 -1.83
CA THR A 278 -15.85 23.68 -1.83
C THR A 278 -15.41 22.26 -1.46
N ASP A 279 -16.07 21.61 -0.50
CA ASP A 279 -15.80 20.22 -0.09
C ASP A 279 -16.21 19.26 -1.20
N VAL A 280 -17.40 19.46 -1.78
CA VAL A 280 -17.88 18.67 -2.92
C VAL A 280 -16.92 18.76 -4.10
N THR A 281 -16.45 19.97 -4.44
CA THR A 281 -15.52 20.17 -5.57
C THR A 281 -14.20 19.45 -5.32
N GLN A 282 -13.66 19.53 -4.10
CA GLN A 282 -12.43 18.84 -3.75
C GLN A 282 -12.59 17.32 -3.78
N ASN A 283 -13.63 16.78 -3.14
CA ASN A 283 -13.85 15.33 -3.12
C ASN A 283 -14.11 14.79 -4.52
N LEU A 284 -14.79 15.57 -5.38
CA LEU A 284 -14.97 15.21 -6.78
C LEU A 284 -13.62 15.22 -7.54
N LEU A 285 -12.76 16.19 -7.29
CA LEU A 285 -11.42 16.24 -7.86
C LEU A 285 -10.55 15.06 -7.39
N GLU A 286 -10.59 14.72 -6.10
CA GLU A 286 -9.89 13.57 -5.52
C GLU A 286 -10.39 12.26 -6.12
N LEU A 287 -11.71 12.06 -6.21
CA LEU A 287 -12.33 10.86 -6.77
C LEU A 287 -12.04 10.71 -8.27
N VAL A 288 -12.38 11.71 -9.07
CA VAL A 288 -12.21 11.68 -10.53
C VAL A 288 -10.73 11.64 -10.89
N GLY A 289 -9.91 12.43 -10.20
CA GLY A 289 -8.46 12.41 -10.38
C GLY A 289 -7.85 11.05 -10.07
N SER A 290 -8.19 10.46 -8.92
CA SER A 290 -7.69 9.14 -8.54
C SER A 290 -8.14 8.05 -9.52
N ALA A 291 -9.41 8.07 -9.94
CA ALA A 291 -9.93 7.16 -10.96
C ALA A 291 -9.21 7.30 -12.30
N ALA A 292 -8.93 8.54 -12.73
CA ALA A 292 -8.16 8.81 -13.94
C ALA A 292 -6.74 8.26 -13.86
N VAL A 293 -6.04 8.42 -12.72
CA VAL A 293 -4.71 7.84 -12.51
C VAL A 293 -4.74 6.31 -12.59
N VAL A 294 -5.71 5.68 -11.91
CA VAL A 294 -5.87 4.21 -11.96
C VAL A 294 -6.11 3.75 -13.40
N ALA A 295 -7.01 4.40 -14.13
CA ALA A 295 -7.32 4.07 -15.52
C ALA A 295 -6.11 4.25 -16.46
N LEU A 296 -5.34 5.33 -16.29
CA LEU A 296 -4.13 5.59 -17.08
C LEU A 296 -3.04 4.55 -16.82
N ILE A 297 -2.83 4.15 -15.57
CA ILE A 297 -1.83 3.15 -15.20
C ILE A 297 -2.26 1.76 -15.68
N LEU A 298 -3.54 1.42 -15.56
CA LEU A 298 -4.08 0.15 -16.02
C LEU A 298 -4.01 0.03 -17.55
N SER A 299 -4.39 1.08 -18.28
CA SER A 299 -4.32 1.11 -19.75
C SER A 299 -2.89 1.00 -20.27
N ASP A 300 -1.93 1.66 -19.62
CA ASP A 300 -0.50 1.49 -19.93
C ASP A 300 -0.01 0.06 -19.68
N GLY A 301 -0.44 -0.55 -18.58
CA GLY A 301 -0.13 -1.95 -18.28
C GLY A 301 -0.72 -2.94 -19.30
N LEU A 302 -1.93 -2.67 -19.79
CA LEU A 302 -2.56 -3.48 -20.85
C LEU A 302 -1.84 -3.32 -22.19
N ARG A 303 -1.48 -2.09 -22.56
CA ARG A 303 -0.72 -1.80 -23.79
C ARG A 303 0.64 -2.48 -23.78
N ASP A 304 1.37 -2.41 -22.67
CA ASP A 304 2.66 -3.11 -22.47
C ASP A 304 2.53 -4.64 -22.65
N ARG A 305 1.40 -5.24 -22.24
CA ARG A 305 1.14 -6.67 -22.41
C ARG A 305 0.81 -7.01 -23.86
N GLN A 306 0.04 -6.16 -24.53
CA GLN A 306 -0.33 -6.33 -25.93
C GLN A 306 0.90 -6.24 -26.84
N GLU A 307 1.77 -5.25 -26.63
CA GLU A 307 3.02 -5.09 -27.39
C GLU A 307 3.94 -6.31 -27.22
N ARG A 308 4.04 -6.90 -26.02
CA ARG A 308 4.80 -8.13 -25.80
C ARG A 308 4.23 -9.37 -26.49
N ARG A 309 2.90 -9.44 -26.66
CA ARG A 309 2.27 -10.53 -27.41
C ARG A 309 2.49 -10.41 -28.92
N LEU A 310 2.61 -9.18 -29.41
CA LEU A 310 2.80 -8.89 -30.84
C LEU A 310 4.26 -8.91 -31.27
N THR A 311 5.20 -8.69 -30.36
CA THR A 311 6.63 -8.78 -30.68
C THR A 311 6.95 -10.25 -30.96
N PRO A 312 7.27 -10.65 -32.20
CA PRO A 312 7.59 -12.04 -32.52
C PRO A 312 8.75 -12.47 -31.64
N ILE A 313 8.62 -13.63 -30.98
CA ILE A 313 9.76 -14.27 -30.32
C ILE A 313 10.84 -14.35 -31.40
N PRO A 314 12.03 -13.75 -31.22
CA PRO A 314 13.11 -13.91 -32.17
C PRO A 314 13.26 -15.40 -32.38
N HIS A 315 12.97 -15.89 -33.59
CA HIS A 315 13.26 -17.27 -33.92
C HIS A 315 14.72 -17.47 -33.56
N PRO A 316 15.07 -18.54 -32.81
CA PRO A 316 16.47 -18.88 -32.60
C PRO A 316 17.08 -18.84 -33.99
N ARG A 317 17.99 -17.89 -34.21
CA ARG A 317 18.69 -17.72 -35.47
C ARG A 317 19.25 -19.12 -35.74
N ALA A 318 18.78 -19.76 -36.81
CA ALA A 318 19.35 -21.03 -37.23
C ALA A 318 20.85 -20.82 -37.20
N GLU A 319 21.54 -21.59 -36.36
CA GLU A 319 22.99 -21.58 -36.32
C GLU A 319 23.42 -21.72 -37.78
N ASP A 320 24.12 -20.71 -38.29
CA ASP A 320 24.76 -20.82 -39.59
C ASP A 320 25.56 -22.13 -39.51
N PRO A 321 25.33 -23.12 -40.40
CA PRO A 321 26.16 -24.30 -40.41
C PRO A 321 27.58 -23.82 -40.63
N THR A 322 28.40 -23.97 -39.60
CA THR A 322 29.84 -23.83 -39.72
C THR A 322 30.29 -24.71 -40.89
N PRO A 323 31.15 -24.21 -41.80
CA PRO A 323 31.70 -25.06 -42.83
C PRO A 323 32.58 -26.12 -42.16
N ASP A 324 32.13 -27.37 -42.23
CA ASP A 324 32.94 -28.55 -41.97
C ASP A 324 34.11 -28.59 -42.94
N THR A 325 35.34 -28.41 -42.43
CA THR A 325 36.55 -29.09 -42.93
C THR A 325 37.67 -28.98 -41.89
N ASP A 326 37.85 -30.01 -41.06
CA ASP A 326 39.08 -30.84 -41.12
C ASP A 326 38.91 -32.13 -40.28
N PRO A 327 39.22 -33.32 -40.82
CA PRO A 327 39.14 -34.58 -40.09
C PRO A 327 40.43 -34.84 -39.31
N THR A 328 40.35 -34.91 -37.98
CA THR A 328 41.37 -35.57 -37.15
C THR A 328 41.03 -37.06 -37.00
N PRO A 329 41.99 -37.97 -37.22
CA PRO A 329 41.76 -39.41 -37.16
C PRO A 329 41.85 -39.97 -35.73
N ASP A 330 40.89 -40.85 -35.44
CA ASP A 330 40.85 -42.02 -34.55
C ASP A 330 41.84 -42.13 -33.38
N GLY A 331 41.29 -42.36 -32.19
CA GLY A 331 42.03 -42.82 -31.03
C GLY A 331 41.16 -43.25 -29.85
N ASP A 332 40.86 -44.55 -29.83
CA ASP A 332 40.55 -45.42 -28.68
C ASP A 332 39.22 -45.33 -27.90
N SER A 333 38.45 -46.38 -28.17
CA SER A 333 37.45 -47.08 -27.39
C SER A 333 37.76 -47.26 -25.91
N THR A 334 36.76 -47.09 -25.05
CA THR A 334 36.49 -48.03 -23.93
C THR A 334 34.97 -48.15 -23.71
N PRO A 335 34.44 -49.37 -23.49
CA PRO A 335 33.00 -49.62 -23.42
C PRO A 335 32.48 -49.85 -21.99
N ASP A 336 31.15 -49.80 -21.93
CA ASP A 336 30.24 -50.44 -20.96
C ASP A 336 30.12 -49.89 -19.53
N GLY A 337 28.88 -49.51 -19.20
CA GLY A 337 28.47 -49.04 -17.89
C GLY A 337 26.95 -48.92 -17.80
N ASP A 338 26.33 -50.09 -17.86
CA ASP A 338 24.90 -50.43 -17.82
C ASP A 338 24.09 -49.80 -16.67
N SER A 339 22.77 -49.85 -16.81
CA SER A 339 21.71 -49.81 -15.77
C SER A 339 21.00 -48.47 -15.49
N THR A 340 19.83 -48.30 -16.11
CA THR A 340 18.61 -47.86 -15.42
C THR A 340 18.15 -48.96 -14.43
N PRO A 341 17.46 -48.59 -13.34
CA PRO A 341 16.03 -48.90 -13.32
C PRO A 341 15.15 -47.85 -12.64
N ASP A 342 13.91 -47.81 -13.14
CA ASP A 342 12.73 -47.19 -12.57
C ASP A 342 12.51 -47.54 -11.09
N GLY A 343 12.16 -46.52 -10.30
CA GLY A 343 11.82 -46.63 -8.89
C GLY A 343 10.54 -45.87 -8.58
N ASP A 344 9.44 -46.54 -8.85
CA ASP A 344 8.08 -46.25 -8.40
C ASP A 344 8.01 -46.30 -6.87
N SER A 345 7.35 -45.33 -6.21
CA SER A 345 6.79 -45.43 -4.84
C SER A 345 6.12 -44.10 -4.42
N THR A 346 4.81 -44.02 -4.60
CA THR A 346 3.91 -43.30 -3.69
C THR A 346 3.85 -44.01 -2.35
N PRO A 347 3.58 -43.27 -1.26
CA PRO A 347 2.68 -43.80 -0.25
C PRO A 347 1.55 -42.82 0.06
N ASP A 348 0.33 -43.33 -0.11
CA ASP A 348 -0.86 -42.86 0.59
C ASP A 348 -0.62 -42.89 2.10
N ALA A 349 -0.98 -41.80 2.78
CA ALA A 349 -1.18 -41.79 4.22
C ALA A 349 -2.51 -41.11 4.51
N ASP A 350 -3.55 -41.93 4.41
CA ASP A 350 -4.84 -41.78 5.06
C ASP A 350 -4.62 -41.86 6.58
N SER A 351 -5.07 -40.87 7.35
CA SER A 351 -5.17 -40.92 8.81
C SER A 351 -6.12 -39.83 9.30
N THR A 352 -7.40 -40.08 9.12
CA THR A 352 -8.46 -39.52 9.97
C THR A 352 -8.67 -40.50 11.12
N PRO A 353 -8.73 -40.03 12.38
CA PRO A 353 -9.65 -40.64 13.32
C PRO A 353 -10.61 -39.61 13.91
N GLU A 354 -11.90 -39.85 13.68
CA GLU A 354 -12.99 -39.39 14.52
C GLU A 354 -12.85 -39.94 15.95
N ALA A 355 -13.01 -39.06 16.94
CA ALA A 355 -13.62 -39.36 18.24
C ALA A 355 -14.35 -38.07 18.67
N ARG A 356 -15.69 -37.97 18.61
CA ARG A 356 -16.71 -38.46 19.58
C ARG A 356 -16.23 -38.39 21.04
N SER A 357 -16.93 -37.83 22.02
CA SER A 357 -18.20 -37.11 22.15
C SER A 357 -18.16 -36.42 23.57
N PRO A 358 -19.22 -36.33 24.40
CA PRO A 358 -19.89 -35.06 24.71
C PRO A 358 -19.97 -34.72 26.22
N LEU A 359 -20.67 -33.62 26.53
CA LEU A 359 -21.42 -33.34 27.78
C LEU A 359 -20.63 -33.20 29.11
N ALA A 360 -20.76 -32.05 29.78
CA ALA A 360 -21.76 -31.83 30.85
C ALA A 360 -21.42 -30.65 31.80
N SER A 361 -22.48 -30.19 32.45
CA SER A 361 -22.61 -29.33 33.65
C SER A 361 -22.37 -27.82 33.47
N THR A 362 -23.39 -26.95 33.38
CA THR A 362 -24.29 -26.47 34.46
C THR A 362 -23.60 -26.33 35.80
N ASP A 363 -23.46 -25.09 36.30
CA ASP A 363 -24.05 -24.67 37.57
C ASP A 363 -23.94 -23.15 37.79
N ALA A 364 -25.01 -22.63 38.40
CA ALA A 364 -25.22 -21.38 39.16
C ALA A 364 -25.15 -20.02 38.44
#